data_AF-A0A959IV12-F1
#
_entry.id   AF-A0A959IV12-F1
#
_cell.length_a   1.000
_cell.length_b   1.000
_cell.length_c   1.000
_cell.angle_alpha   90.00
_cell.angle_beta   90.00
_cell.angle_gamma   90.00
#
_symmetry.space_group_name_H-M   'P 1'
#
loop_
_entity.id
_entity.type
_entity.pdbx_description
1 polymer ?
#
loop_
_entity_poly.entity_id
_entity_poly.type
_entity_poly.pdbx_seq_one_letter_code
_entity_poly.pdbx_strand_id
1 'polypeptide(L)'
;ICELEAHIDMRSELENLEAILLSLGTVKSGMYQVVSEGVQRDMIKHNGSLIYQQLFNGKVIVLLNYPYIENYGQPRPPKTIAIYRPEELKEPFFIRHLAEFITEITNWEDYDDDEPNKRIGFQLNFGTGTELPDSQ
;
A
#
# COMPACT_ATOMS: atom_id res chain seq x y z
N ILE A 1 0.82 -22.37 -10.70
CA ILE A 1 0.43 -21.08 -11.33
C ILE A 1 -0.10 -20.24 -10.19
N CYS A 2 0.60 -19.18 -9.78
CA CYS A 2 0.04 -18.23 -8.81
C CYS A 2 -1.04 -17.44 -9.53
N GLU A 3 -2.30 -17.58 -9.11
CA GLU A 3 -3.39 -16.73 -9.58
C GLU A 3 -3.35 -15.43 -8.76
N LEU A 4 -3.20 -14.30 -9.43
CA LEU A 4 -3.31 -12.99 -8.79
C LEU A 4 -4.80 -12.64 -8.76
N GLU A 5 -5.42 -12.75 -7.58
CA GLU A 5 -6.84 -12.43 -7.42
C GLU A 5 -7.01 -10.91 -7.31
N ALA A 6 -7.85 -10.33 -8.16
CA ALA A 6 -8.21 -8.92 -8.14
C ALA A 6 -9.73 -8.78 -7.95
N HIS A 7 -10.15 -7.86 -7.09
CA HIS A 7 -11.56 -7.55 -6.87
C HIS A 7 -11.82 -6.06 -7.01
N ILE A 8 -13.07 -5.75 -7.36
CA ILE A 8 -13.56 -4.38 -7.47
C ILE A 8 -14.50 -4.12 -6.30
N ASP A 9 -14.17 -3.10 -5.50
CA ASP A 9 -15.02 -2.61 -4.42
C ASP A 9 -15.59 -1.24 -4.78
N MET A 10 -16.89 -1.07 -4.53
CA MET A 10 -17.57 0.21 -4.66
C MET A 10 -17.92 0.73 -3.27
N ARG A 11 -17.52 1.96 -2.97
CA ARG A 11 -17.82 2.68 -1.74
C ARG A 11 -18.80 3.78 -2.06
N SER A 12 -19.98 3.74 -1.45
CA SER A 12 -21.08 4.68 -1.67
C SER A 12 -21.78 5.07 -0.36
N GLU A 13 -21.09 4.89 0.77
CA GLU A 13 -21.61 5.16 2.10
C GLU A 13 -21.72 6.68 2.39
N LEU A 14 -20.95 7.49 1.66
CA LEU A 14 -20.94 8.95 1.75
C LEU A 14 -21.22 9.57 0.38
N GLU A 15 -22.27 10.40 0.31
CA GLU A 15 -22.58 11.15 -0.91
C GLU A 15 -21.47 12.16 -1.23
N ASN A 16 -21.09 12.23 -2.52
CA ASN A 16 -20.02 13.09 -3.07
C ASN A 16 -18.59 12.69 -2.63
N LEU A 17 -18.42 11.49 -2.07
CA LEU A 17 -17.14 10.88 -1.70
C LEU A 17 -17.07 9.41 -2.14
N GLU A 18 -17.90 9.04 -3.11
CA GLU A 18 -17.96 7.71 -3.68
C GLU A 18 -16.60 7.31 -4.27
N ALA A 19 -16.26 6.03 -4.18
CA ALA A 19 -15.02 5.51 -4.71
C ALA A 19 -15.19 4.14 -5.35
N ILE A 20 -14.41 3.91 -6.41
CA ILE A 20 -14.22 2.60 -7.03
C ILE A 20 -12.78 2.20 -6.80
N LEU A 21 -12.58 1.02 -6.20
CA LEU A 21 -11.27 0.48 -5.89
C LEU A 21 -11.08 -0.83 -6.65
N LEU A 22 -10.00 -0.93 -7.40
CA LEU A 22 -9.46 -2.20 -7.86
C LEU A 22 -8.36 -2.62 -6.89
N SER A 23 -8.56 -3.72 -6.18
CA SER A 23 -7.68 -4.22 -5.13
C SER A 23 -7.10 -5.58 -5.50
N LEU A 24 -5.79 -5.76 -5.27
CA LEU A 24 -5.12 -7.07 -5.36
C LEU A 24 -5.22 -7.88 -4.04
N GLY A 25 -6.06 -7.39 -3.12
CA GLY A 25 -6.38 -8.04 -1.87
C GLY A 25 -5.25 -8.09 -0.86
N THR A 26 -5.42 -8.99 0.09
CA THR A 26 -4.52 -9.17 1.22
C THR A 26 -4.13 -10.62 1.36
N VAL A 27 -2.89 -10.85 1.80
CA VAL A 27 -2.34 -12.19 2.03
C VAL A 27 -1.56 -12.20 3.33
N LYS A 28 -1.34 -13.39 3.91
CA LYS A 28 -0.38 -13.55 5.00
C LYS A 28 1.01 -13.21 4.47
N SER A 29 1.75 -12.34 5.15
CA SER A 29 3.07 -11.92 4.70
C SER A 29 4.15 -12.99 4.89
N GLY A 30 3.87 -14.03 5.69
CA GLY A 30 4.88 -14.98 6.17
C GLY A 30 5.71 -14.45 7.34
N MET A 31 5.48 -13.21 7.79
CA MET A 31 6.07 -12.63 8.99
C MET A 31 5.12 -12.72 10.17
N TYR A 32 5.69 -12.85 11.36
CA TYR A 32 4.96 -13.02 12.61
C TYR A 32 5.39 -11.98 13.64
N GLN A 33 4.42 -11.35 14.28
CA GLN A 33 4.68 -10.56 15.48
C GLN A 33 4.52 -11.46 16.71
N VAL A 34 5.56 -11.54 17.53
CA VAL A 34 5.49 -12.22 18.83
C VAL A 34 4.77 -11.30 19.81
N VAL A 35 3.60 -11.71 20.28
CA VAL A 35 2.75 -10.91 21.19
C VAL A 35 2.98 -11.33 22.64
N SER A 36 3.22 -12.62 22.89
CA SER A 36 3.61 -13.18 24.19
C SER A 36 4.29 -14.55 24.01
N GLU A 37 4.72 -15.18 25.11
CA GLU A 37 5.24 -16.56 25.07
C GLU A 37 4.23 -17.50 24.40
N GLY A 38 4.64 -18.10 23.27
CA GLY A 38 3.82 -19.05 22.50
C GLY A 38 2.71 -18.44 21.65
N VAL A 39 2.52 -17.11 21.65
CA VAL A 39 1.48 -16.45 20.84
C VAL A 39 2.10 -15.59 19.75
N GLN A 40 1.81 -15.96 18.51
CA GLN A 40 2.25 -15.25 17.31
C GLN A 40 1.04 -14.77 16.52
N ARG A 41 1.12 -13.55 15.99
CA ARG A 41 0.12 -12.98 15.09
C ARG A 41 0.71 -12.87 13.69
N ASP A 42 0.01 -13.44 12.71
CA ASP A 42 0.32 -13.24 11.29
C ASP A 42 0.25 -11.75 10.95
N MET A 43 1.28 -11.24 10.30
CA MET A 43 1.26 -9.91 9.71
C MET A 43 0.61 -10.01 8.33
N ILE A 44 -0.24 -9.05 7.99
CA ILE A 44 -0.99 -9.04 6.73
C ILE A 44 -0.27 -8.14 5.73
N LYS A 45 -0.01 -8.66 4.53
CA LYS A 45 0.45 -7.89 3.37
C LYS A 45 -0.78 -7.42 2.59
N HIS A 46 -0.84 -6.13 2.32
CA HIS A 46 -1.75 -5.52 1.37
C HIS A 46 -1.03 -5.42 0.03
N ASN A 47 -1.64 -5.92 -1.04
CA ASN A 47 -0.99 -6.02 -2.36
C ASN A 47 -1.16 -4.76 -3.23
N GLY A 48 -1.67 -3.68 -2.64
CA GLY A 48 -1.91 -2.42 -3.32
C GLY A 48 -3.27 -2.33 -4.01
N SER A 49 -3.61 -1.12 -4.43
CA SER A 49 -4.89 -0.84 -5.11
C SER A 49 -4.82 0.37 -6.04
N LEU A 50 -5.67 0.36 -7.07
CA LEU A 50 -5.96 1.49 -7.94
C LEU A 50 -7.32 2.07 -7.56
N ILE A 51 -7.37 3.37 -7.25
CA ILE A 51 -8.52 4.03 -6.63
C ILE A 51 -8.98 5.18 -7.51
N TYR A 52 -10.28 5.22 -7.79
CA TYR A 52 -10.98 6.35 -8.39
C TYR A 52 -11.91 6.92 -7.33
N GLN A 53 -11.61 8.09 -6.79
CA GLN A 53 -12.42 8.71 -5.74
C GLN A 53 -12.98 10.05 -6.18
N GLN A 54 -14.27 10.25 -5.95
CA GLN A 54 -14.91 11.55 -6.09
C GLN A 54 -14.40 12.50 -5.00
N LEU A 55 -14.07 13.72 -5.44
CA LEU A 55 -13.75 14.84 -4.58
C LEU A 55 -15.00 15.69 -4.35
N PHE A 56 -15.01 16.46 -3.26
CA PHE A 56 -16.10 17.36 -2.88
C PHE A 56 -16.50 18.39 -3.97
N ASN A 57 -15.61 18.65 -4.94
CA ASN A 57 -15.85 19.57 -6.06
C ASN A 57 -16.34 18.86 -7.33
N GLY A 58 -16.71 17.57 -7.25
CA GLY A 58 -17.21 16.75 -8.36
C GLY A 58 -16.12 16.23 -9.31
N LYS A 59 -14.84 16.50 -9.05
CA LYS A 59 -13.73 15.89 -9.79
C LYS A 59 -13.45 14.47 -9.28
N VAL A 60 -12.75 13.68 -10.09
CA VAL A 60 -12.28 12.34 -9.71
C VAL A 60 -10.76 12.37 -9.57
N ILE A 61 -10.26 12.02 -8.40
CA ILE A 61 -8.84 11.77 -8.18
C ILE A 61 -8.53 10.29 -8.45
N VAL A 62 -7.44 10.04 -9.16
CA VAL A 62 -6.93 8.70 -9.44
C VAL A 62 -5.65 8.49 -8.65
N LEU A 63 -5.65 7.47 -7.78
CA LEU A 63 -4.57 7.17 -6.84
C LEU A 63 -4.12 5.72 -6.96
N LEU A 64 -2.84 5.47 -6.69
CA LEU A 64 -2.29 4.15 -6.44
C LEU A 64 -1.88 4.03 -4.98
N ASN A 65 -2.33 2.98 -4.31
CA ASN A 65 -1.76 2.54 -3.05
C ASN A 65 -0.71 1.48 -3.34
N TYR A 66 0.50 1.70 -2.84
CA TYR A 66 1.58 0.72 -2.89
C TYR A 66 1.31 -0.47 -1.98
N PRO A 67 1.92 -1.63 -2.25
CA PRO A 67 1.95 -2.72 -1.31
C PRO A 67 2.61 -2.29 0.01
N TYR A 68 2.11 -2.83 1.11
CA TYR A 68 2.72 -2.67 2.42
C TYR A 68 2.35 -3.83 3.34
N ILE A 69 3.16 -4.03 4.38
CA ILE A 69 2.89 -5.04 5.41
C ILE A 69 2.47 -4.31 6.69
N GLU A 70 1.36 -4.74 7.27
CA GLU A 70 0.84 -4.16 8.50
C GLU A 70 1.86 -4.26 9.64
N ASN A 71 1.99 -3.18 10.41
CA ASN A 71 2.93 -3.09 11.54
C ASN A 71 4.41 -3.26 11.14
N TYR A 72 4.74 -3.09 9.86
CA TYR A 72 6.10 -3.17 9.36
C TYR A 72 6.49 -1.96 8.52
N GLY A 73 7.40 -1.15 9.06
CA GLY A 73 7.85 0.07 8.40
C GLY A 73 6.75 1.13 8.27
N GLN A 74 7.09 2.22 7.59
CA GLN A 74 6.10 3.21 7.19
C GLN A 74 5.62 2.90 5.78
N PRO A 75 4.29 2.82 5.55
CA PRO A 75 3.76 2.62 4.21
C PRO A 75 4.14 3.82 3.33
N ARG A 76 4.46 3.54 2.07
CA ARG A 76 4.70 4.61 1.10
C ARG A 76 3.41 5.41 0.91
N PRO A 77 3.48 6.75 0.82
CA PRO A 77 2.30 7.55 0.56
C PRO A 77 1.69 7.17 -0.81
N PRO A 78 0.36 7.27 -0.97
CA PRO A 78 -0.28 6.98 -2.24
C PRO A 78 0.27 7.84 -3.37
N LYS A 79 0.48 7.25 -4.54
CA LYS A 79 0.88 7.99 -5.75
C LYS A 79 -0.37 8.53 -6.42
N THR A 80 -0.44 9.86 -6.55
CA THR A 80 -1.50 10.49 -7.36
C THR A 80 -1.12 10.37 -8.83
N ILE A 81 -1.97 9.74 -9.63
CA ILE A 81 -1.81 9.72 -11.08
C ILE A 81 -2.24 11.07 -11.64
N ALA A 82 -3.49 11.46 -11.38
CA ALA A 82 -4.07 12.71 -11.87
C ALA A 82 -5.42 13.00 -11.21
N ILE A 83 -5.93 14.21 -11.45
CA ILE A 83 -7.30 14.61 -11.12
C ILE A 83 -8.00 14.98 -12.42
N TYR A 84 -9.14 14.36 -12.67
CA TYR A 84 -9.95 14.55 -13.88
C TYR A 84 -11.32 15.11 -13.54
N ARG A 85 -11.94 15.80 -14.52
CA ARG A 85 -13.39 15.90 -14.56
C ARG A 85 -13.98 14.57 -15.04
N PRO A 86 -15.18 14.19 -14.62
CA PRO A 86 -15.78 12.92 -15.02
C PRO A 86 -15.79 12.68 -16.54
N GLU A 87 -16.07 13.72 -17.33
CA GLU A 87 -16.12 13.64 -18.79
C GLU A 87 -14.75 13.45 -19.47
N GLU A 88 -13.64 13.73 -18.76
CA GLU A 88 -12.27 13.54 -19.26
C GLU A 88 -11.82 12.07 -19.17
N LEU A 89 -12.40 11.30 -18.24
CA LEU A 89 -12.10 9.87 -18.06
C LEU A 89 -12.71 9.04 -19.20
N LYS A 90 -11.90 8.78 -20.23
CA LYS A 90 -12.24 7.90 -21.34
C LYS A 90 -11.60 6.53 -21.18
N GLU A 91 -12.12 5.55 -21.92
CA GLU A 91 -11.64 4.16 -21.88
C GLU A 91 -10.10 4.00 -21.95
N PRO A 92 -9.35 4.72 -22.81
CA PRO A 92 -7.90 4.60 -22.86
C PRO A 92 -7.17 5.03 -21.57
N PHE A 93 -7.79 5.86 -20.72
CA PHE A 93 -7.20 6.25 -19.44
C PHE A 93 -7.19 5.09 -18.47
N PHE A 94 -8.28 4.33 -18.35
CA PHE A 94 -8.36 3.20 -17.43
C PHE A 94 -7.30 2.14 -17.74
N ILE A 95 -7.06 1.86 -19.03
CA ILE A 95 -6.00 0.94 -19.46
C ILE A 95 -4.61 1.46 -19.07
N ARG A 96 -4.35 2.77 -19.25
CA ARG A 96 -3.07 3.38 -18.85
C ARG A 96 -2.88 3.37 -17.33
N HIS A 97 -3.92 3.69 -16.57
CA HIS A 97 -3.85 3.66 -15.11
C HIS A 97 -3.63 2.24 -14.58
N LEU A 98 -4.25 1.24 -15.20
CA LEU A 98 -4.02 -0.16 -14.87
C LEU A 98 -2.58 -0.59 -15.22
N ALA A 99 -2.07 -0.20 -16.38
CA ALA A 99 -0.70 -0.49 -16.76
C ALA A 99 0.32 0.15 -15.79
N GLU A 100 0.09 1.41 -15.41
CA GLU A 100 0.89 2.11 -14.39
C GLU A 100 0.81 1.39 -13.04
N PHE A 101 -0.41 1.00 -12.62
CA PHE A 101 -0.61 0.25 -11.38
C PHE A 101 0.22 -1.03 -11.36
N ILE A 102 0.07 -1.91 -12.36
CA ILE A 102 0.81 -3.18 -12.44
C ILE A 102 2.32 -2.94 -12.48
N THR A 103 2.78 -1.90 -13.18
CA THR A 103 4.20 -1.53 -13.23
C THR A 103 4.72 -1.13 -11.85
N GLU A 104 3.99 -0.30 -11.11
CA GLU A 104 4.38 0.14 -9.76
C GLU A 104 4.36 -1.01 -8.73
N ILE A 105 3.40 -1.94 -8.83
CA ILE A 105 3.38 -3.15 -8.00
C ILE A 105 4.58 -4.03 -8.29
N THR A 106 4.86 -4.30 -9.58
CA THR A 106 5.99 -5.14 -10.00
C THR A 106 7.32 -4.54 -9.53
N ASN A 107 7.52 -3.24 -9.75
CA ASN A 107 8.72 -2.54 -9.28
C ASN A 107 8.88 -2.58 -7.76
N TRP A 108 7.79 -2.62 -7.01
CA TRP A 108 7.85 -2.73 -5.55
C TRP A 108 8.32 -4.12 -5.11
N GLU A 109 7.84 -5.18 -5.77
CA GLU A 109 8.29 -6.56 -5.52
C GLU A 109 9.76 -6.74 -5.94
N ASP A 110 10.13 -6.30 -7.16
CA ASP A 110 11.49 -6.43 -7.69
C ASP A 110 12.53 -5.62 -6.87
N TYR A 111 12.13 -4.46 -6.33
CA TYR A 111 13.01 -3.67 -5.46
C TYR A 111 13.40 -4.41 -4.17
N ASP A 112 12.56 -5.34 -3.69
CA ASP A 112 12.89 -6.18 -2.52
C ASP A 112 13.84 -7.34 -2.91
N ASP A 113 13.80 -7.82 -4.16
CA ASP A 113 14.57 -8.98 -4.64
C ASP A 113 15.99 -8.62 -5.15
N ASP A 114 16.21 -7.44 -5.75
CA ASP A 114 17.41 -7.14 -6.56
C ASP A 114 18.58 -6.42 -5.83
N GLU A 115 18.47 -6.04 -4.55
CA GLU A 115 19.56 -5.34 -3.85
C GLU A 115 20.32 -6.22 -2.83
N PRO A 116 21.60 -6.60 -3.10
CA PRO A 116 22.39 -7.44 -2.19
C PRO A 116 22.86 -6.70 -0.92
N ASN A 117 22.54 -5.41 -0.77
CA ASN A 117 22.87 -4.59 0.39
C ASN A 117 21.98 -3.34 0.46
N LYS A 118 20.75 -3.46 0.96
CA LYS A 118 20.17 -2.38 1.76
C LYS A 118 19.58 -2.96 3.02
N ARG A 119 20.03 -2.40 4.14
CA ARG A 119 19.24 -2.37 5.37
C ARG A 119 17.84 -1.95 4.92
N ILE A 120 16.88 -2.87 4.97
CA ILE A 120 15.42 -2.66 4.93
C ILE A 120 15.15 -1.23 5.40
N GLY A 121 14.32 -0.45 4.69
CA GLY A 121 14.12 1.00 4.89
C GLY A 121 13.91 1.47 6.34
N PHE A 122 15.01 1.52 7.10
CA PHE A 122 15.02 1.62 8.55
C PHE A 122 15.74 2.90 8.95
N GLN A 123 14.96 3.92 9.29
CA GLN A 123 15.33 4.75 10.43
C GLN A 123 14.84 4.02 11.68
N LEU A 124 15.68 3.17 12.22
CA LEU A 124 15.48 2.66 13.58
C LEU A 124 15.67 3.84 14.53
N ASN A 125 14.57 4.47 14.94
CA ASN A 125 14.53 5.20 16.21
C ASN A 125 14.57 4.16 17.34
N PHE A 126 15.68 3.43 17.46
CA PHE A 126 16.03 2.87 18.75
C PHE A 126 16.39 4.06 19.62
N GLY A 127 15.45 4.47 20.47
CA GLY A 127 15.72 5.40 21.55
C GLY A 127 16.96 4.91 22.28
N THR A 128 18.02 5.70 22.25
CA THR A 128 19.21 5.51 23.07
C THR A 128 18.83 5.74 24.52
N GLY A 129 18.19 4.73 25.11
CA GLY A 129 17.88 4.63 26.52
C GLY A 129 18.79 3.60 27.16
N THR A 130 20.07 3.94 27.29
CA THR A 130 21.01 3.25 28.19
C THR A 130 22.01 4.27 28.71
N GLU A 131 21.61 5.01 29.73
CA GLU A 131 22.55 5.51 30.73
C GLU A 131 22.44 4.56 31.93
N LEU A 132 23.51 3.78 32.14
CA LEU A 132 23.72 3.01 33.36
C LEU A 132 24.07 3.98 34.50
N PRO A 133 23.67 3.72 35.76
CA PRO A 133 24.10 4.54 36.88
C PRO A 133 25.58 4.28 37.18
N ASP A 134 26.41 5.31 37.08
CA ASP A 134 27.79 5.27 37.54
C ASP A 134 27.81 5.08 39.06
N SER A 135 28.55 4.05 39.46
CA SER A 135 28.91 3.78 40.85
C SER A 135 30.26 4.44 41.13
N GLN A 136 30.24 5.51 41.93
CA GLN A 136 31.28 5.88 42.90
C GLN A 136 30.77 6.95 43.86
#